data_AF-A0A0R3UPG9-F1
#
_entry.id   AF-A0A0R3UPG9-F1
#
_cell.length_a   1.000
_cell.length_b   1.000
_cell.length_c   1.000
_cell.angle_alpha   90.00
_cell.angle_beta   90.00
_cell.angle_gamma   90.00
#
_symmetry.space_group_name_H-M   'P 1'
#
loop_
_entity.id
_entity.type
_entity.pdbx_description
1 polymer ?
#
loop_
_entity_poly.entity_id
_entity_poly.type
_entity_poly.pdbx_seq_one_letter_code
_entity_poly.pdbx_strand_id
1 'polypeptide(L)'
;MPGLFNAVLNNGTKMPLLVFGTSDPENAVGDVVVCAIETGYRHIDCELFYKNEEEIGAAISECLASQNLKREDLFITSKVFSPLISVTAYCCGVIVISQTTYGLPYLDLYLVHWPVSFHAKPGKVLNVDDPDTIEFEEHPLEETWKAMESLVSVGLVKSIGVSNFNRKQLDRIMEICTIPPAVNQIEGIHVEAYAPIGSPGFVKGTMPSLLEEPLVKAIADAHKKTTAQILIRHALQRGLAVICKIVTNSRIKSNFEVFDFELTDAEMMRLNASLVEDAVVCAIKAGYRHIDCAKAYNNEEEVGSGISKALLSEGLSRKDLFVTSKLWCDKHAPEDVRPACEQSLKRLGLEYLDLYLIHFPAAFHVKPSMRYNPYDRDTVEYEEQSLEKTWKAMECLVAAGLVKSIGVSNFN
;
A
#
# COMPACT_ATOMS: atom_id res chain seq x y z
N MET A 1 -17.83 -15.94 -15.36
CA MET A 1 -16.79 -14.90 -15.39
C MET A 1 -15.57 -15.43 -14.66
N PRO A 2 -14.44 -15.70 -15.33
CA PRO A 2 -13.25 -16.21 -14.68
C PRO A 2 -12.54 -15.08 -13.91
N GLY A 3 -12.42 -15.23 -12.60
CA GLY A 3 -11.41 -14.57 -11.75
C GLY A 3 -11.49 -13.06 -11.64
N LEU A 4 -12.50 -12.51 -10.92
CA LEU A 4 -12.33 -11.17 -10.35
C LEU A 4 -11.04 -11.15 -9.52
N PHE A 5 -10.27 -10.07 -9.62
CA PHE A 5 -9.13 -9.80 -8.76
C PHE A 5 -9.57 -9.95 -7.30
N ASN A 6 -9.11 -11.01 -6.64
CA ASN A 6 -9.40 -11.30 -5.25
C ASN A 6 -8.08 -11.54 -4.50
N ALA A 7 -7.92 -10.95 -3.33
CA ALA A 7 -6.93 -11.41 -2.36
C ALA A 7 -7.51 -12.59 -1.57
N VAL A 8 -6.64 -13.53 -1.21
CA VAL A 8 -6.96 -14.56 -0.21
C VAL A 8 -6.39 -14.07 1.12
N LEU A 9 -7.28 -13.77 2.07
CA LEU A 9 -6.90 -13.33 3.41
C LEU A 9 -6.27 -14.48 4.21
N ASN A 10 -5.63 -14.15 5.33
CA ASN A 10 -4.96 -15.13 6.19
C ASN A 10 -5.88 -16.24 6.76
N ASN A 11 -7.20 -16.02 6.75
CA ASN A 11 -8.22 -16.99 7.13
C ASN A 11 -8.83 -17.76 5.94
N GLY A 12 -8.31 -17.58 4.72
CA GLY A 12 -8.79 -18.21 3.49
C GLY A 12 -9.95 -17.50 2.80
N THR A 13 -10.50 -16.42 3.39
CA THR A 13 -11.58 -15.62 2.80
C THR A 13 -11.10 -14.93 1.52
N LYS A 14 -11.95 -14.90 0.49
CA LYS A 14 -11.67 -14.15 -0.74
C LYS A 14 -12.23 -12.72 -0.62
N MET A 15 -11.34 -11.74 -0.71
CA MET A 15 -11.66 -10.31 -0.66
C MET A 15 -11.57 -9.71 -2.07
N PRO A 16 -12.67 -9.18 -2.64
CA PRO A 16 -12.61 -8.51 -3.94
C PRO A 16 -11.73 -7.26 -3.87
N LEU A 17 -10.84 -7.11 -4.84
CA LEU A 17 -9.85 -6.03 -4.87
C LEU A 17 -10.40 -4.72 -5.44
N LEU A 18 -11.51 -4.71 -6.16
CA LEU A 18 -12.17 -3.46 -6.56
C LEU A 18 -13.23 -3.10 -5.53
N VAL A 19 -13.03 -1.99 -4.82
CA VAL A 19 -13.78 -1.62 -3.63
C VAL A 19 -14.52 -0.31 -3.86
N PHE A 20 -15.80 -0.26 -3.47
CA PHE A 20 -16.61 0.95 -3.50
C PHE A 20 -16.54 1.67 -2.16
N GLY A 21 -15.99 2.89 -2.13
CA GLY A 21 -15.86 3.67 -0.90
C GLY A 21 -17.03 4.63 -0.68
N THR A 22 -17.49 4.74 0.57
CA THR A 22 -18.73 5.45 0.95
C THR A 22 -18.50 6.74 1.76
N SER A 23 -17.28 7.28 1.77
CA SER A 23 -16.86 8.43 2.60
C SER A 23 -17.39 9.81 2.14
N ASP A 24 -18.64 9.90 1.69
CA ASP A 24 -19.27 11.17 1.29
C ASP A 24 -20.34 11.66 2.27
N PRO A 25 -20.23 12.90 2.78
CA PRO A 25 -21.22 13.51 3.68
C PRO A 25 -22.43 14.15 2.97
N GLU A 26 -22.47 14.24 1.63
CA GLU A 26 -23.60 14.83 0.91
C GLU A 26 -24.64 13.78 0.49
N ASN A 27 -25.92 14.05 0.81
CA ASN A 27 -27.08 13.15 0.70
C ASN A 27 -27.13 12.26 -0.57
N ALA A 28 -27.66 11.03 -0.39
CA ALA A 28 -27.88 9.96 -1.38
C ALA A 28 -26.79 8.86 -1.48
N VAL A 29 -26.19 8.46 -0.35
CA VAL A 29 -25.24 7.33 -0.34
C VAL A 29 -25.94 6.01 -0.72
N GLY A 30 -27.22 5.85 -0.36
CA GLY A 30 -28.01 4.67 -0.69
C GLY A 30 -28.08 4.41 -2.20
N ASP A 31 -28.47 5.43 -2.99
CA ASP A 31 -28.64 5.31 -4.45
C ASP A 31 -27.33 4.93 -5.16
N VAL A 32 -26.20 5.48 -4.71
CA VAL A 32 -24.89 5.16 -5.30
C VAL A 32 -24.40 3.76 -4.90
N VAL A 33 -24.74 3.29 -3.69
CA VAL A 33 -24.48 1.89 -3.29
C VAL A 33 -25.33 0.93 -4.12
N VAL A 34 -26.61 1.22 -4.33
CA VAL A 34 -27.47 0.43 -5.23
C VAL A 34 -26.84 0.38 -6.62
N CYS A 35 -26.50 1.54 -7.19
CA CYS A 35 -25.88 1.61 -8.50
C CYS A 35 -24.57 0.81 -8.59
N ALA A 36 -23.74 0.84 -7.54
CA ALA A 36 -22.49 0.08 -7.49
C ALA A 36 -22.75 -1.44 -7.50
N ILE A 37 -23.67 -1.94 -6.67
CA ILE A 37 -23.97 -3.38 -6.60
C ILE A 37 -24.61 -3.86 -7.91
N GLU A 38 -25.54 -3.10 -8.48
CA GLU A 38 -26.16 -3.41 -9.79
C GLU A 38 -25.13 -3.42 -10.93
N THR A 39 -24.14 -2.53 -10.87
CA THR A 39 -23.04 -2.48 -11.84
C THR A 39 -22.14 -3.72 -11.74
N GLY A 40 -21.97 -4.26 -10.52
CA GLY A 40 -21.20 -5.48 -10.29
C GLY A 40 -20.19 -5.41 -9.14
N TYR A 41 -20.09 -4.28 -8.43
CA TYR A 41 -19.26 -4.21 -7.22
C TYR A 41 -19.74 -5.23 -6.19
N ARG A 42 -18.80 -5.91 -5.55
CA ARG A 42 -19.07 -6.88 -4.47
C ARG A 42 -18.32 -6.57 -3.20
N HIS A 43 -17.51 -5.51 -3.16
CA HIS A 43 -16.86 -5.05 -1.94
C HIS A 43 -17.20 -3.59 -1.67
N ILE A 44 -17.85 -3.34 -0.54
CA ILE A 44 -18.24 -2.00 -0.07
C ILE A 44 -17.42 -1.66 1.18
N ASP A 45 -16.69 -0.55 1.13
CA ASP A 45 -15.93 0.01 2.24
C ASP A 45 -16.73 1.14 2.91
N CYS A 46 -17.02 0.92 4.20
CA CYS A 46 -17.84 1.78 5.03
C CYS A 46 -17.11 2.24 6.28
N GLU A 47 -17.75 3.15 7.03
CA GLU A 47 -17.30 3.58 8.34
C GLU A 47 -18.44 4.20 9.15
N LEU A 48 -18.55 3.84 10.44
CA LEU A 48 -19.58 4.38 11.34
C LEU A 48 -19.55 5.90 11.45
N PHE A 49 -18.36 6.52 11.44
CA PHE A 49 -18.22 7.96 11.62
C PHE A 49 -18.90 8.79 10.52
N TYR A 50 -19.16 8.18 9.36
CA TYR A 50 -19.83 8.86 8.23
C TYR A 50 -21.32 9.10 8.47
N LYS A 51 -21.91 8.48 9.52
CA LYS A 51 -23.33 8.62 9.90
C LYS A 51 -24.32 8.31 8.77
N ASN A 52 -23.95 7.41 7.88
CA ASN A 52 -24.71 7.06 6.67
C ASN A 52 -25.01 5.55 6.56
N GLU A 53 -24.75 4.79 7.63
CA GLU A 53 -24.87 3.32 7.64
C GLU A 53 -26.30 2.83 7.40
N GLU A 54 -27.32 3.55 7.87
CA GLU A 54 -28.73 3.14 7.74
C GLU A 54 -29.18 3.15 6.26
N GLU A 55 -28.78 4.19 5.51
CA GLU A 55 -29.02 4.28 4.06
C GLU A 55 -28.27 3.17 3.31
N ILE A 56 -27.03 2.88 3.70
CA ILE A 56 -26.23 1.79 3.11
C ILE A 56 -26.86 0.42 3.41
N GLY A 57 -27.36 0.20 4.62
CA GLY A 57 -28.03 -1.03 5.03
C GLY A 57 -29.30 -1.29 4.23
N ALA A 58 -30.12 -0.25 4.05
CA ALA A 58 -31.31 -0.30 3.22
C ALA A 58 -30.97 -0.63 1.76
N ALA A 59 -29.95 0.04 1.19
CA ALA A 59 -29.48 -0.22 -0.18
C ALA A 59 -28.96 -1.65 -0.36
N ILE A 60 -28.17 -2.17 0.60
CA ILE A 60 -27.70 -3.56 0.56
C ILE A 60 -28.89 -4.52 0.60
N SER A 61 -29.83 -4.32 1.52
CA SER A 61 -31.01 -5.17 1.67
C SER A 61 -31.86 -5.19 0.40
N GLU A 62 -32.08 -4.02 -0.20
CA GLU A 62 -32.75 -3.87 -1.49
C GLU A 62 -32.03 -4.65 -2.59
N CYS A 63 -30.72 -4.47 -2.75
CA CYS A 63 -29.95 -5.16 -3.78
C CYS A 63 -29.90 -6.68 -3.58
N LEU A 64 -29.81 -7.16 -2.33
CA LEU A 64 -29.88 -8.60 -2.05
C LEU A 64 -31.19 -9.20 -2.59
N ALA A 65 -32.31 -8.51 -2.35
CA ALA A 65 -33.61 -8.93 -2.85
C ALA A 65 -33.76 -8.76 -4.37
N SER A 66 -33.42 -7.60 -4.93
CA SER A 66 -33.69 -7.25 -6.33
C SER A 66 -32.75 -7.92 -7.33
N GLN A 67 -31.50 -8.19 -6.94
CA GLN A 67 -30.48 -8.84 -7.79
C GLN A 67 -30.38 -10.35 -7.54
N ASN A 68 -31.23 -10.92 -6.68
CA ASN A 68 -31.17 -12.32 -6.24
C ASN A 68 -29.77 -12.71 -5.73
N LEU A 69 -29.16 -11.80 -4.96
CA LEU A 69 -27.86 -12.00 -4.32
C LEU A 69 -28.06 -12.52 -2.90
N LYS A 70 -27.10 -13.31 -2.44
CA LYS A 70 -27.00 -13.74 -1.04
C LYS A 70 -26.07 -12.82 -0.29
N ARG A 71 -26.19 -12.79 1.04
CA ARG A 71 -25.27 -12.04 1.91
C ARG A 71 -23.80 -12.42 1.65
N GLU A 72 -23.53 -13.69 1.39
CA GLU A 72 -22.19 -14.23 1.08
C GLU A 72 -21.63 -13.80 -0.29
N ASP A 73 -22.44 -13.20 -1.17
CA ASP A 73 -21.97 -12.64 -2.43
C ASP A 73 -21.34 -11.25 -2.26
N LEU A 74 -21.58 -10.58 -1.11
CA LEU A 74 -21.03 -9.28 -0.78
C LEU A 74 -19.93 -9.40 0.28
N PHE A 75 -18.92 -8.55 0.16
CA PHE A 75 -17.85 -8.33 1.12
C PHE A 75 -18.03 -6.92 1.70
N ILE A 76 -18.38 -6.82 2.98
CA ILE A 76 -18.63 -5.53 3.65
C ILE A 76 -17.53 -5.25 4.66
N THR A 77 -16.85 -4.13 4.47
CA THR A 77 -15.82 -3.61 5.37
C THR A 77 -16.38 -2.44 6.16
N SER A 78 -16.16 -2.43 7.48
CA SER A 78 -16.38 -1.23 8.31
C SER A 78 -15.19 -1.04 9.27
N LYS A 79 -15.18 0.08 10.00
CA LYS A 79 -14.04 0.48 10.83
C LYS A 79 -14.49 1.00 12.19
N VAL A 80 -13.68 0.73 13.23
CA VAL A 80 -13.79 1.40 14.53
C VAL A 80 -12.97 2.68 14.48
N PHE A 81 -13.65 3.85 14.58
CA PHE A 81 -13.06 5.17 14.33
C PHE A 81 -11.95 5.56 15.31
N SER A 82 -12.22 5.43 16.60
CA SER A 82 -11.28 5.74 17.69
C SER A 82 -11.61 4.78 18.85
N PRO A 83 -10.62 4.08 19.45
CA PRO A 83 -10.87 3.31 20.65
C PRO A 83 -11.27 4.28 21.77
N LEU A 84 -12.56 4.34 22.10
CA LEU A 84 -13.06 5.10 23.23
C LEU A 84 -13.24 4.19 24.44
N ILE A 85 -12.97 4.76 25.63
CA ILE A 85 -13.07 4.21 27.00
C ILE A 85 -13.88 2.90 27.09
N SER A 86 -13.19 1.84 27.55
CA SER A 86 -13.62 0.43 27.59
C SER A 86 -13.64 -0.24 26.21
N VAL A 87 -12.43 -0.49 25.72
CA VAL A 87 -12.08 -1.15 24.46
C VAL A 87 -12.97 -2.35 24.10
N THR A 88 -13.31 -3.23 25.04
CA THR A 88 -14.17 -4.41 24.77
C THR A 88 -15.64 -4.03 24.60
N ALA A 89 -16.21 -3.21 25.49
CA ALA A 89 -17.62 -2.79 25.39
C ALA A 89 -17.87 -1.86 24.20
N TYR A 90 -16.89 -1.04 23.83
CA TYR A 90 -16.98 -0.15 22.67
C TYR A 90 -16.86 -0.93 21.35
N CYS A 91 -15.88 -1.84 21.20
CA CYS A 91 -15.77 -2.66 19.99
C CYS A 91 -16.99 -3.58 19.82
N CYS A 92 -17.50 -4.18 20.90
CA CYS A 92 -18.73 -4.97 20.87
C CYS A 92 -19.97 -4.10 20.59
N GLY A 93 -20.08 -2.92 21.22
CA GLY A 93 -21.21 -2.01 21.05
C GLY A 93 -21.28 -1.43 19.63
N VAL A 94 -20.14 -1.02 19.08
CA VAL A 94 -20.05 -0.44 17.74
C VAL A 94 -20.32 -1.47 16.65
N ILE A 95 -19.81 -2.70 16.77
CA ILE A 95 -20.14 -3.74 15.79
C ILE A 95 -21.62 -4.11 15.85
N VAL A 96 -22.21 -4.24 17.04
CA VAL A 96 -23.64 -4.54 17.18
C VAL A 96 -24.47 -3.38 16.63
N ILE A 97 -24.05 -2.13 16.84
CA ILE A 97 -24.68 -0.95 16.23
C ILE A 97 -24.53 -1.00 14.71
N SER A 98 -23.33 -1.16 14.15
CA SER A 98 -23.15 -1.23 12.70
C SER A 98 -23.94 -2.39 12.08
N GLN A 99 -23.89 -3.60 12.65
CA GLN A 99 -24.69 -4.73 12.17
C GLN A 99 -26.20 -4.49 12.25
N THR A 100 -26.67 -3.91 13.35
CA THR A 100 -28.10 -3.61 13.53
C THR A 100 -28.55 -2.49 12.59
N THR A 101 -27.72 -1.46 12.41
CA THR A 101 -27.96 -0.31 11.52
C THR A 101 -27.91 -0.73 10.05
N TYR A 102 -27.00 -1.64 9.68
CA TYR A 102 -26.97 -2.21 8.32
C TYR A 102 -28.02 -3.30 8.08
N GLY A 103 -28.60 -3.89 9.14
CA GLY A 103 -29.44 -5.08 9.05
C GLY A 103 -28.67 -6.36 8.67
N LEU A 104 -27.36 -6.42 8.95
CA LEU A 104 -26.48 -7.52 8.52
C LEU A 104 -26.12 -8.46 9.67
N PRO A 105 -26.10 -9.79 9.45
CA PRO A 105 -25.76 -10.75 10.50
C PRO A 105 -24.27 -10.80 10.85
N TYR A 106 -23.40 -10.26 9.97
CA TYR A 106 -21.96 -10.17 10.17
C TYR A 106 -21.33 -9.14 9.21
N LEU A 107 -20.10 -8.72 9.51
CA LEU A 107 -19.22 -8.00 8.59
C LEU A 107 -18.09 -8.93 8.09
N ASP A 108 -17.63 -8.73 6.86
CA ASP A 108 -16.57 -9.56 6.28
C ASP A 108 -15.18 -9.14 6.78
N LEU A 109 -14.99 -7.84 6.96
CA LEU A 109 -13.78 -7.22 7.49
C LEU A 109 -14.11 -6.07 8.44
N TYR A 110 -13.41 -6.02 9.57
CA TYR A 110 -13.50 -4.90 10.49
C TYR A 110 -12.12 -4.36 10.84
N LEU A 111 -11.93 -3.05 10.67
CA LEU A 111 -10.62 -2.41 10.78
C LEU A 111 -10.54 -1.50 12.01
N VAL A 112 -9.39 -1.49 12.69
CA VAL A 112 -9.02 -0.36 13.57
C VAL A 112 -8.68 0.82 12.68
N HIS A 113 -9.50 1.88 12.67
CA HIS A 113 -9.38 2.94 11.66
C HIS A 113 -8.10 3.77 11.83
N TRP A 114 -7.72 4.11 13.06
CA TRP A 114 -6.48 4.83 13.34
C TRP A 114 -5.79 4.26 14.58
N PRO A 115 -4.44 4.26 14.62
CA PRO A 115 -3.67 3.81 15.77
C PRO A 115 -3.58 4.89 16.87
N VAL A 116 -4.68 5.60 17.14
CA VAL A 116 -4.76 6.65 18.15
C VAL A 116 -6.12 6.63 18.83
N SER A 117 -6.14 6.94 20.12
CA SER A 117 -7.35 7.03 20.93
C SER A 117 -7.58 8.45 21.39
N PHE A 118 -8.81 8.92 21.26
CA PHE A 118 -9.21 10.28 21.62
C PHE A 118 -10.71 10.41 21.77
N HIS A 119 -11.14 11.35 22.61
CA HIS A 119 -12.54 11.73 22.83
C HIS A 119 -12.75 13.24 22.67
N ALA A 120 -14.02 13.66 22.66
CA ALA A 120 -14.37 15.08 22.66
C ALA A 120 -14.12 15.69 24.04
N LYS A 121 -13.46 16.84 24.11
CA LYS A 121 -13.33 17.58 25.38
C LYS A 121 -14.71 17.84 26.01
N PRO A 122 -14.83 17.87 27.35
CA PRO A 122 -16.09 18.14 28.02
C PRO A 122 -16.79 19.40 27.49
N GLY A 123 -18.05 19.23 27.05
CA GLY A 123 -18.87 20.33 26.51
C GLY A 123 -18.55 20.75 25.07
N LYS A 124 -17.70 20.00 24.35
CA LYS A 124 -17.40 20.20 22.93
C LYS A 124 -18.01 19.11 22.07
N VAL A 125 -18.34 19.45 20.83
CA VAL A 125 -18.66 18.48 19.77
C VAL A 125 -17.33 18.06 19.14
N LEU A 126 -17.12 16.76 18.98
CA LEU A 126 -15.91 16.24 18.33
C LEU A 126 -15.81 16.75 16.88
N ASN A 127 -14.71 17.44 16.57
CA ASN A 127 -14.32 17.81 15.23
C ASN A 127 -12.85 17.45 15.04
N VAL A 128 -12.55 16.43 14.23
CA VAL A 128 -11.18 15.95 14.03
C VAL A 128 -10.26 16.97 13.35
N ASP A 129 -10.83 17.97 12.68
CA ASP A 129 -10.10 19.07 12.07
C ASP A 129 -9.85 20.25 13.04
N ASP A 130 -10.41 20.20 14.25
CA ASP A 130 -10.25 21.21 15.28
C ASP A 130 -9.61 20.61 16.55
N PRO A 131 -8.29 20.83 16.77
CA PRO A 131 -7.59 20.28 17.92
C PRO A 131 -8.11 20.81 19.26
N ASP A 132 -8.85 21.93 19.27
CA ASP A 132 -9.47 22.43 20.50
C ASP A 132 -10.65 21.56 20.96
N THR A 133 -11.16 20.67 20.12
CA THR A 133 -12.25 19.74 20.47
C THR A 133 -11.77 18.37 20.95
N ILE A 134 -10.49 18.03 20.79
CA ILE A 134 -9.97 16.66 20.96
C ILE A 134 -9.16 16.53 22.25
N GLU A 135 -9.42 15.48 23.01
CA GLU A 135 -8.63 15.03 24.16
C GLU A 135 -8.07 13.63 23.88
N PHE A 136 -6.74 13.51 23.81
CA PHE A 136 -6.08 12.23 23.53
C PHE A 136 -6.04 11.33 24.76
N GLU A 137 -6.17 10.04 24.53
CA GLU A 137 -6.10 9.01 25.57
C GLU A 137 -5.00 8.02 25.29
N GLU A 138 -4.36 7.54 26.35
CA GLU A 138 -3.33 6.51 26.26
C GLU A 138 -3.96 5.14 26.49
N HIS A 139 -4.45 4.51 25.41
CA HIS A 139 -4.91 3.12 25.41
C HIS A 139 -3.94 2.24 24.63
N PRO A 140 -3.48 1.12 25.20
CA PRO A 140 -2.62 0.18 24.48
C PRO A 140 -3.31 -0.39 23.24
N LEU A 141 -2.62 -0.38 22.10
CA LEU A 141 -3.11 -0.96 20.84
C LEU A 141 -3.39 -2.46 20.97
N GLU A 142 -2.63 -3.12 21.86
CA GLU A 142 -2.71 -4.53 22.19
C GLU A 142 -4.07 -4.89 22.78
N GLU A 143 -4.61 -4.05 23.66
CA GLU A 143 -5.95 -4.25 24.23
C GLU A 143 -7.03 -4.12 23.15
N THR A 144 -6.91 -3.11 22.28
CA THR A 144 -7.79 -2.94 21.12
C THR A 144 -7.76 -4.17 20.22
N TRP A 145 -6.58 -4.69 19.94
CA TRP A 145 -6.46 -5.89 19.12
C TRP A 145 -7.12 -7.11 19.78
N LYS A 146 -6.95 -7.32 21.10
CA LYS A 146 -7.62 -8.42 21.82
C LYS A 146 -9.14 -8.31 21.80
N ALA A 147 -9.69 -7.09 21.84
CA ALA A 147 -11.12 -6.89 21.63
C ALA A 147 -11.53 -7.27 20.20
N MET A 148 -10.78 -6.86 19.17
CA MET A 148 -11.03 -7.25 17.78
C MET A 148 -11.03 -8.78 17.60
N GLU A 149 -10.08 -9.50 18.21
CA GLU A 149 -10.03 -10.98 18.20
C GLU A 149 -11.31 -11.61 18.80
N SER A 150 -11.81 -11.01 19.88
CA SER A 150 -13.03 -11.48 20.54
C SER A 150 -14.26 -11.37 19.62
N LEU A 151 -14.33 -10.33 18.77
CA LEU A 151 -15.43 -10.13 17.81
C LEU A 151 -15.47 -11.23 16.74
N VAL A 152 -14.31 -11.75 16.35
CA VAL A 152 -14.21 -12.93 15.47
C VAL A 152 -14.75 -14.16 16.19
N SER A 153 -14.35 -14.36 17.46
CA SER A 153 -14.73 -15.56 18.24
C SER A 153 -16.23 -15.70 18.45
N VAL A 154 -16.96 -14.58 18.57
CA VAL A 154 -18.43 -14.55 18.69
C VAL A 154 -19.16 -14.50 17.34
N GLY A 155 -18.42 -14.53 16.23
CA GLY A 155 -18.97 -14.63 14.88
C GLY A 155 -19.53 -13.34 14.29
N LEU A 156 -19.28 -12.19 14.93
CA LEU A 156 -19.77 -10.90 14.45
C LEU A 156 -18.98 -10.39 13.22
N VAL A 157 -17.71 -10.78 13.12
CA VAL A 157 -16.84 -10.47 11.98
C VAL A 157 -16.13 -11.73 11.48
N LYS A 158 -15.91 -11.81 10.17
CA LYS A 158 -15.14 -12.92 9.57
C LYS A 158 -13.64 -12.67 9.64
N SER A 159 -13.24 -11.43 9.40
CA SER A 159 -11.83 -11.01 9.37
C SER A 159 -11.65 -9.70 10.12
N ILE A 160 -10.47 -9.48 10.67
CA ILE A 160 -10.08 -8.24 11.35
C ILE A 160 -8.78 -7.70 10.78
N GLY A 161 -8.62 -6.39 10.79
CA GLY A 161 -7.44 -5.70 10.29
C GLY A 161 -7.26 -4.35 10.94
N VAL A 162 -6.37 -3.56 10.37
CA VAL A 162 -6.02 -2.21 10.80
C VAL A 162 -6.06 -1.25 9.61
N SER A 163 -6.00 0.05 9.88
CA SER A 163 -5.91 1.11 8.89
C SER A 163 -5.01 2.22 9.42
N ASN A 164 -4.15 2.78 8.56
CA ASN A 164 -3.17 3.82 8.91
C ASN A 164 -2.10 3.40 9.93
N PHE A 165 -1.78 2.09 10.02
CA PHE A 165 -0.74 1.61 10.93
C PHE A 165 0.63 1.61 10.25
N ASN A 166 1.64 2.13 10.96
CA ASN A 166 3.04 2.03 10.56
C ASN A 166 3.65 0.69 11.00
N ARG A 167 4.89 0.42 10.55
CA ARG A 167 5.59 -0.83 10.83
C ARG A 167 5.73 -1.13 12.33
N LYS A 168 6.12 -0.15 13.15
CA LYS A 168 6.30 -0.35 14.60
C LYS A 168 4.99 -0.68 15.30
N GLN A 169 3.88 -0.08 14.87
CA GLN A 169 2.55 -0.37 15.41
C GLN A 169 2.08 -1.77 15.02
N LEU A 170 2.36 -2.19 13.77
CA LEU A 170 2.10 -3.56 13.33
C LEU A 170 2.93 -4.58 14.12
N ASP A 171 4.23 -4.32 14.34
CA ASP A 171 5.11 -5.21 15.10
C ASP A 171 4.55 -5.48 16.51
N ARG A 172 4.08 -4.44 17.22
CA ARG A 172 3.42 -4.56 18.53
C ARG A 172 2.20 -5.47 18.51
N ILE A 173 1.36 -5.37 17.48
CA ILE A 173 0.19 -6.27 17.33
C ILE A 173 0.64 -7.69 17.04
N MET A 174 1.60 -7.87 16.14
CA MET A 174 2.11 -9.17 15.73
C MET A 174 2.77 -9.94 16.89
N GLU A 175 3.33 -9.24 17.88
CA GLU A 175 3.91 -9.84 19.09
C GLU A 175 2.85 -10.48 20.01
N ILE A 176 1.61 -9.97 20.00
CA ILE A 176 0.55 -10.40 20.93
C ILE A 176 -0.61 -11.13 20.26
N CYS A 177 -0.73 -11.08 18.94
CA CYS A 177 -1.93 -11.57 18.24
C CYS A 177 -2.05 -13.10 18.26
N THR A 178 -3.27 -13.57 18.48
CA THR A 178 -3.73 -14.92 18.14
C THR A 178 -4.19 -14.97 16.68
N ILE A 179 -4.89 -13.92 16.24
CA ILE A 179 -5.39 -13.73 14.88
C ILE A 179 -4.60 -12.55 14.29
N PRO A 180 -3.69 -12.77 13.33
CA PRO A 180 -2.94 -11.68 12.71
C PRO A 180 -3.86 -10.73 11.94
N PRO A 181 -3.53 -9.43 11.82
CA PRO A 181 -4.25 -8.52 10.95
C PRO A 181 -4.31 -9.05 9.51
N ALA A 182 -5.51 -9.17 8.95
CA ALA A 182 -5.71 -9.63 7.58
C ALA A 182 -5.39 -8.53 6.55
N VAL A 183 -5.62 -7.27 6.93
CA VAL A 183 -5.46 -6.07 6.08
C VAL A 183 -4.88 -4.92 6.92
N ASN A 184 -4.06 -4.08 6.30
CA ASN A 184 -3.68 -2.74 6.74
C ASN A 184 -4.09 -1.75 5.63
N GLN A 185 -5.19 -1.04 5.79
CA GLN A 185 -5.66 -0.09 4.78
C GLN A 185 -4.87 1.22 4.90
N ILE A 186 -4.13 1.65 3.88
CA ILE A 186 -3.27 2.86 3.96
C ILE A 186 -3.41 3.76 2.72
N GLU A 187 -3.07 5.03 2.88
CA GLU A 187 -2.92 5.97 1.78
C GLU A 187 -1.59 5.73 1.04
N GLY A 188 -1.66 5.45 -0.26
CA GLY A 188 -0.49 5.11 -1.08
C GLY A 188 -0.27 3.60 -1.27
N ILE A 189 0.89 3.23 -1.79
CA ILE A 189 1.14 1.90 -2.38
C ILE A 189 1.69 0.91 -1.32
N HIS A 190 0.81 0.17 -0.63
CA HIS A 190 0.88 -1.28 -0.29
C HIS A 190 -0.11 -1.64 0.84
N VAL A 191 -0.84 -2.75 0.69
CA VAL A 191 -1.95 -3.22 1.56
C VAL A 191 -3.16 -2.26 1.49
N GLU A 192 -4.35 -2.82 1.20
CA GLU A 192 -5.57 -2.13 0.70
C GLU A 192 -5.42 -0.62 0.44
N ALA A 193 -5.13 -0.27 -0.82
CA ALA A 193 -4.84 1.10 -1.22
C ALA A 193 -6.13 1.92 -1.27
N TYR A 194 -6.28 2.83 -0.31
CA TYR A 194 -7.21 3.96 -0.41
C TYR A 194 -6.56 5.09 -1.22
N ALA A 195 -7.37 5.95 -1.85
CA ALA A 195 -6.91 7.05 -2.73
C ALA A 195 -6.09 6.63 -3.99
N PRO A 196 -6.46 5.56 -4.73
CA PRO A 196 -5.69 5.05 -5.89
C PRO A 196 -5.58 6.03 -7.06
N ILE A 197 -6.45 7.04 -7.11
CA ILE A 197 -6.45 8.13 -8.09
C ILE A 197 -5.93 9.45 -7.50
N GLY A 198 -5.27 9.39 -6.33
CA GLY A 198 -4.65 10.53 -5.64
C GLY A 198 -5.64 11.46 -4.94
N SER A 199 -6.85 10.99 -4.61
CA SER A 199 -7.89 11.78 -3.91
C SER A 199 -8.06 13.19 -4.49
N PRO A 200 -8.42 13.34 -5.79
CA PRO A 200 -8.39 14.63 -6.49
C PRO A 200 -9.33 15.69 -5.89
N GLY A 201 -10.31 15.29 -5.08
CA GLY A 201 -11.14 16.21 -4.30
C GLY A 201 -10.40 16.84 -3.10
N PHE A 202 -9.54 16.08 -2.43
CA PHE A 202 -8.77 16.52 -1.25
C PHE A 202 -7.49 17.29 -1.62
N VAL A 203 -6.77 16.85 -2.65
CA VAL A 203 -5.47 17.45 -3.03
C VAL A 203 -5.59 18.60 -4.04
N LYS A 204 -6.82 19.03 -4.33
CA LYS A 204 -7.10 20.04 -5.37
C LYS A 204 -6.39 21.35 -5.04
N GLY A 205 -5.39 21.70 -5.85
CA GLY A 205 -4.62 22.94 -5.69
C GLY A 205 -3.42 22.86 -4.75
N THR A 206 -3.17 21.71 -4.10
CA THR A 206 -1.99 21.48 -3.25
C THR A 206 -0.96 20.57 -3.92
N MET A 207 -1.40 19.64 -4.78
CA MET A 207 -0.51 18.78 -5.58
C MET A 207 -1.04 18.56 -7.01
N PRO A 208 -0.16 18.19 -7.97
CA PRO A 208 -0.60 17.73 -9.30
C PRO A 208 -1.52 16.51 -9.20
N SER A 209 -2.54 16.47 -10.06
CA SER A 209 -3.50 15.36 -10.12
C SER A 209 -2.93 14.18 -10.90
N LEU A 210 -2.97 12.98 -10.33
CA LEU A 210 -2.58 11.74 -11.02
C LEU A 210 -3.42 11.48 -12.28
N LEU A 211 -4.67 11.97 -12.32
CA LEU A 211 -5.54 11.86 -13.50
C LEU A 211 -5.05 12.71 -14.68
N GLU A 212 -4.20 13.71 -14.41
CA GLU A 212 -3.67 14.64 -15.41
C GLU A 212 -2.27 14.26 -15.92
N GLU A 213 -1.66 13.22 -15.34
CA GLU A 213 -0.31 12.78 -15.65
C GLU A 213 -0.15 12.38 -17.13
N PRO A 214 0.82 12.96 -17.86
CA PRO A 214 0.96 12.72 -19.30
C PRO A 214 1.15 11.25 -19.66
N LEU A 215 1.91 10.50 -18.84
CA LEU A 215 2.11 9.06 -19.05
C LEU A 215 0.80 8.28 -18.91
N VAL A 216 0.01 8.60 -17.89
CA VAL A 216 -1.28 7.93 -17.63
C VAL A 216 -2.26 8.24 -18.76
N LYS A 217 -2.31 9.48 -19.25
CA LYS A 217 -3.11 9.88 -20.43
C LYS A 217 -2.71 9.14 -21.69
N ALA A 218 -1.41 9.05 -21.98
CA ALA A 218 -0.92 8.36 -23.16
C ALA A 218 -1.28 6.87 -23.15
N ILE A 219 -1.21 6.21 -21.99
CA ILE A 219 -1.64 4.82 -21.82
C ILE A 219 -3.17 4.70 -21.94
N ALA A 220 -3.91 5.64 -21.35
CA ALA A 220 -5.37 5.68 -21.43
C ALA A 220 -5.85 5.76 -22.90
N ASP A 221 -5.25 6.64 -23.69
CA ASP A 221 -5.54 6.80 -25.12
C ASP A 221 -5.23 5.52 -25.91
N ALA A 222 -4.10 4.86 -25.62
CA ALA A 222 -3.69 3.62 -26.28
C ALA A 222 -4.68 2.47 -26.04
N HIS A 223 -5.22 2.37 -24.82
CA HIS A 223 -6.22 1.36 -24.43
C HIS A 223 -7.66 1.78 -24.72
N LYS A 224 -7.91 3.02 -25.17
CA LYS A 224 -9.25 3.63 -25.29
C LYS A 224 -10.02 3.57 -23.97
N LYS A 225 -9.31 3.82 -22.87
CA LYS A 225 -9.81 3.84 -21.50
C LYS A 225 -9.63 5.23 -20.91
N THR A 226 -10.19 5.48 -19.73
CA THR A 226 -9.98 6.72 -18.97
C THR A 226 -8.72 6.62 -18.11
N THR A 227 -8.13 7.75 -17.73
CA THR A 227 -6.97 7.77 -16.82
C THR A 227 -7.28 7.12 -15.48
N ALA A 228 -8.51 7.27 -14.97
CA ALA A 228 -8.97 6.57 -13.77
C ALA A 228 -8.95 5.04 -13.93
N GLN A 229 -9.43 4.52 -15.06
CA GLN A 229 -9.39 3.08 -15.36
C GLN A 229 -7.96 2.55 -15.43
N ILE A 230 -7.01 3.32 -16.00
CA ILE A 230 -5.59 2.95 -16.02
C ILE A 230 -5.01 2.84 -14.61
N LEU A 231 -5.25 3.83 -13.75
CA LEU A 231 -4.76 3.82 -12.36
C LEU A 231 -5.37 2.68 -11.53
N ILE A 232 -6.68 2.43 -11.68
CA ILE A 232 -7.36 1.31 -11.03
C ILE A 232 -6.76 -0.02 -11.51
N ARG A 233 -6.61 -0.20 -12.84
CA ARG A 233 -6.06 -1.42 -13.42
C ARG A 233 -4.61 -1.66 -12.98
N HIS A 234 -3.80 -0.60 -12.92
CA HIS A 234 -2.42 -0.64 -12.44
C HIS A 234 -2.34 -1.17 -11.01
N ALA A 235 -3.21 -0.70 -10.12
CA ALA A 235 -3.24 -1.21 -8.75
C ALA A 235 -3.77 -2.66 -8.68
N LEU A 236 -4.82 -3.01 -9.42
CA LEU A 236 -5.36 -4.38 -9.46
C LEU A 236 -4.34 -5.41 -9.96
N GLN A 237 -3.59 -5.10 -11.04
CA GLN A 237 -2.54 -5.98 -11.57
C GLN A 237 -1.34 -6.18 -10.62
N ARG A 238 -1.23 -5.34 -9.59
CA ARG A 238 -0.25 -5.48 -8.51
C ARG A 238 -0.79 -6.24 -7.31
N GLY A 239 -2.01 -6.78 -7.42
CA GLY A 239 -2.69 -7.49 -6.34
C GLY A 239 -3.16 -6.58 -5.21
N LEU A 240 -3.30 -5.27 -5.46
CA LEU A 240 -3.75 -4.30 -4.46
C LEU A 240 -5.27 -4.18 -4.50
N ALA A 241 -5.89 -4.10 -3.32
CA ALA A 241 -7.26 -3.64 -3.22
C ALA A 241 -7.32 -2.12 -3.44
N VAL A 242 -8.36 -1.65 -4.11
CA VAL A 242 -8.47 -0.31 -4.71
C VAL A 242 -9.81 0.28 -4.32
N ILE A 243 -9.79 1.24 -3.39
CA ILE A 243 -11.01 1.89 -2.93
C ILE A 243 -11.29 3.14 -3.78
N CYS A 244 -12.38 3.09 -4.53
CA CYS A 244 -12.85 4.22 -5.32
C CYS A 244 -14.01 4.91 -4.60
N LYS A 245 -13.78 6.13 -4.09
CA LYS A 245 -14.85 7.03 -3.65
C LYS A 245 -15.53 7.64 -4.88
N ILE A 246 -16.83 7.37 -5.08
CA ILE A 246 -17.56 7.82 -6.27
C ILE A 246 -18.99 8.19 -5.89
N VAL A 247 -19.44 9.38 -6.30
CA VAL A 247 -20.82 9.85 -6.06
C VAL A 247 -21.62 10.08 -7.34
N THR A 248 -21.11 9.64 -8.49
CA THR A 248 -21.82 9.79 -9.78
C THR A 248 -21.94 8.46 -10.51
N ASN A 249 -23.17 8.07 -10.85
CA ASN A 249 -23.49 6.77 -11.48
C ASN A 249 -22.67 6.49 -12.76
N SER A 250 -22.37 7.52 -13.57
CA SER A 250 -21.53 7.35 -14.77
C SER A 250 -20.10 6.95 -14.45
N ARG A 251 -19.51 7.49 -13.38
CA ARG A 251 -18.16 7.14 -12.92
C ARG A 251 -18.14 5.78 -12.22
N ILE A 252 -19.22 5.39 -11.54
CA ILE A 252 -19.35 4.04 -10.94
C ILE A 252 -19.24 2.99 -12.05
N LYS A 253 -20.03 3.15 -13.11
CA LYS A 253 -20.00 2.27 -14.28
C LYS A 253 -18.64 2.28 -14.97
N SER A 254 -18.11 3.47 -15.25
CA SER A 254 -16.79 3.62 -15.89
C SER A 254 -15.66 2.97 -15.08
N ASN A 255 -15.60 3.18 -13.76
CA ASN A 255 -14.54 2.61 -12.93
C ASN A 255 -14.64 1.08 -12.76
N PHE A 256 -15.80 0.48 -13.04
CA PHE A 256 -15.98 -0.97 -13.04
C PHE A 256 -15.47 -1.63 -14.33
N GLU A 257 -15.37 -0.90 -15.44
CA GLU A 257 -14.89 -1.39 -16.75
C GLU A 257 -13.35 -1.50 -16.80
N VAL A 258 -12.78 -2.18 -15.81
CA VAL A 258 -11.33 -2.42 -15.62
C VAL A 258 -10.92 -3.88 -15.73
N PHE A 259 -11.89 -4.75 -16.02
CA PHE A 259 -11.67 -6.20 -16.12
C PHE A 259 -11.56 -6.71 -17.56
N ASP A 260 -11.85 -5.87 -18.55
CA ASP A 260 -11.88 -6.19 -19.98
C ASP A 260 -10.60 -5.80 -20.75
N PHE A 261 -9.59 -5.26 -20.06
CA PHE A 261 -8.28 -4.93 -20.62
C PHE A 261 -7.16 -5.25 -19.64
N GLU A 262 -5.92 -5.27 -20.11
CA GLU A 262 -4.72 -5.50 -19.31
C GLU A 262 -3.60 -4.54 -19.71
N LEU A 263 -2.92 -3.95 -18.73
CA LEU A 263 -1.71 -3.18 -18.93
C LEU A 263 -0.56 -4.12 -19.22
N THR A 264 0.21 -3.82 -20.26
CA THR A 264 1.41 -4.59 -20.62
C THR A 264 2.51 -4.45 -19.55
N ASP A 265 3.44 -5.40 -19.49
CA ASP A 265 4.59 -5.32 -18.57
C ASP A 265 5.39 -4.02 -18.72
N ALA A 266 5.53 -3.52 -19.96
CA ALA A 266 6.22 -2.27 -20.23
C ALA A 266 5.45 -1.05 -19.69
N GLU A 267 4.12 -1.03 -19.81
CA GLU A 267 3.28 0.02 -19.23
C GLU A 267 3.30 -0.02 -17.71
N MET A 268 3.18 -1.22 -17.13
CA MET A 268 3.31 -1.45 -15.69
C MET A 268 4.66 -0.95 -15.16
N MET A 269 5.75 -1.26 -15.87
CA MET A 269 7.09 -0.79 -15.53
C MET A 269 7.18 0.73 -15.60
N ARG A 270 6.68 1.36 -16.68
CA ARG A 270 6.70 2.82 -16.83
C ARG A 270 5.87 3.55 -15.77
N LEU A 271 4.69 3.02 -15.43
CA LEU A 271 3.82 3.59 -14.39
C LEU A 271 4.43 3.45 -12.99
N ASN A 272 5.15 2.35 -12.73
CA ASN A 272 5.92 2.21 -11.49
C ASN A 272 7.12 3.18 -11.47
N ALA A 273 7.72 3.44 -12.63
CA ALA A 273 8.93 4.23 -12.76
C ALA A 273 8.73 5.72 -12.44
N SER A 274 7.65 6.33 -12.93
CA SER A 274 7.37 7.75 -12.67
C SER A 274 7.20 8.06 -11.17
N LEU A 275 6.65 7.12 -10.41
CA LEU A 275 6.43 7.29 -8.97
C LEU A 275 7.72 7.27 -8.16
N VAL A 276 8.69 6.41 -8.51
CA VAL A 276 9.98 6.35 -7.83
C VAL A 276 10.80 7.61 -8.13
N GLU A 277 10.79 8.06 -9.39
CA GLU A 277 11.44 9.31 -9.79
C GLU A 277 10.92 10.50 -8.97
N ASP A 278 9.59 10.68 -8.91
CA ASP A 278 8.98 11.80 -8.22
C ASP A 278 9.15 11.72 -6.69
N ALA A 279 9.17 10.51 -6.11
CA ALA A 279 9.46 10.31 -4.70
C ALA A 279 10.89 10.77 -4.35
N VAL A 280 11.88 10.44 -5.19
CA VAL A 280 13.28 10.89 -5.01
C VAL A 280 13.39 12.40 -5.14
N VAL A 281 12.71 12.99 -6.13
CA VAL A 281 12.66 14.46 -6.29
C VAL A 281 12.05 15.13 -5.07
N CYS A 282 10.93 14.61 -4.56
CA CYS A 282 10.25 15.13 -3.38
C CYS A 282 11.14 15.04 -2.13
N ALA A 283 11.81 13.91 -1.91
CA ALA A 283 12.72 13.74 -0.78
C ALA A 283 13.88 14.76 -0.83
N ILE A 284 14.53 14.92 -1.99
CA ILE A 284 15.63 15.88 -2.13
C ILE A 284 15.15 17.32 -1.93
N LYS A 285 13.98 17.69 -2.48
CA LYS A 285 13.32 18.98 -2.25
C LYS A 285 13.04 19.23 -0.77
N ALA A 286 12.59 18.21 -0.04
CA ALA A 286 12.33 18.29 1.39
C ALA A 286 13.60 18.36 2.26
N GLY A 287 14.79 18.30 1.65
CA GLY A 287 16.08 18.43 2.35
C GLY A 287 16.81 17.12 2.61
N TYR A 288 16.27 15.97 2.19
CA TYR A 288 17.00 14.70 2.30
C TYR A 288 18.22 14.72 1.39
N ARG A 289 19.35 14.22 1.90
CA ARG A 289 20.62 14.14 1.16
C ARG A 289 21.18 12.73 1.10
N HIS A 290 20.65 11.77 1.86
CA HIS A 290 21.04 10.36 1.80
C HIS A 290 20.01 9.57 1.02
N ILE A 291 20.43 8.94 -0.08
CA ILE A 291 19.61 8.03 -0.88
C ILE A 291 20.17 6.60 -0.74
N ASP A 292 19.38 5.70 -0.15
CA ASP A 292 19.72 4.30 0.01
C ASP A 292 19.15 3.45 -1.14
N CYS A 293 20.03 2.82 -1.90
CA CYS A 293 19.70 1.93 -3.01
C CYS A 293 20.14 0.49 -2.70
N ALA A 294 19.63 -0.44 -3.49
CA ALA A 294 20.17 -1.79 -3.61
C ALA A 294 19.73 -2.39 -4.94
N LYS A 295 20.56 -3.26 -5.52
CA LYS A 295 20.21 -4.04 -6.73
C LYS A 295 18.88 -4.80 -6.57
N ALA A 296 18.60 -5.29 -5.37
CA ALA A 296 17.41 -6.08 -5.04
C ALA A 296 16.10 -5.28 -5.12
N TYR A 297 16.14 -3.95 -4.99
CA TYR A 297 14.94 -3.11 -5.10
C TYR A 297 14.45 -2.99 -6.55
N ASN A 298 15.33 -3.29 -7.52
CA ASN A 298 15.04 -3.30 -8.95
C ASN A 298 14.41 -1.99 -9.47
N ASN A 299 14.89 -0.85 -8.94
CA ASN A 299 14.43 0.50 -9.27
C ASN A 299 15.58 1.51 -9.42
N GLU A 300 16.82 1.04 -9.64
CA GLU A 300 18.01 1.90 -9.71
C GLU A 300 17.97 2.89 -10.89
N GLU A 301 17.30 2.56 -12.01
CA GLU A 301 17.19 3.46 -13.18
C GLU A 301 16.28 4.65 -12.87
N GLU A 302 15.17 4.37 -12.19
CA GLU A 302 14.19 5.33 -11.74
C GLU A 302 14.77 6.27 -10.67
N VAL A 303 15.49 5.71 -9.70
CA VAL A 303 16.19 6.49 -8.68
C VAL A 303 17.24 7.39 -9.32
N GLY A 304 17.98 6.88 -10.31
CA GLY A 304 18.95 7.66 -11.07
C GLY A 304 18.32 8.84 -11.81
N SER A 305 17.21 8.61 -12.50
CA SER A 305 16.41 9.66 -13.14
C SER A 305 15.96 10.72 -12.13
N GLY A 306 15.44 10.28 -10.98
CA GLY A 306 14.98 11.16 -9.90
C GLY A 306 16.09 12.01 -9.31
N ILE A 307 17.27 11.41 -9.07
CA ILE A 307 18.47 12.14 -8.64
C ILE A 307 18.83 13.20 -9.68
N SER A 308 18.95 12.83 -10.96
CA SER A 308 19.34 13.76 -12.02
C SER A 308 18.38 14.95 -12.12
N LYS A 309 17.07 14.69 -12.06
CA LYS A 309 16.01 15.71 -12.11
C LYS A 309 16.06 16.63 -10.89
N ALA A 310 16.24 16.07 -9.69
CA ALA A 310 16.33 16.85 -8.46
C ALA A 310 17.59 17.72 -8.38
N LEU A 311 18.73 17.19 -8.83
CA LEU A 311 19.98 17.97 -8.89
C LEU A 311 19.79 19.21 -9.78
N LEU A 312 19.17 19.03 -10.95
CA LEU A 312 18.87 20.13 -11.87
C LEU A 312 17.85 21.12 -11.28
N SER A 313 16.75 20.65 -10.68
CA SER A 313 15.68 21.53 -10.21
C SER A 313 16.06 22.33 -8.95
N GLU A 314 16.85 21.73 -8.05
CA GLU A 314 17.23 22.34 -6.78
C GLU A 314 18.57 23.07 -6.84
N GLY A 315 19.21 23.14 -8.02
CA GLY A 315 20.53 23.76 -8.18
C GLY A 315 21.62 23.04 -7.37
N LEU A 316 21.47 21.74 -7.15
CA LEU A 316 22.41 20.89 -6.43
C LEU A 316 23.37 20.21 -7.42
N SER A 317 24.47 19.71 -6.86
CA SER A 317 25.48 18.94 -7.57
C SER A 317 25.60 17.54 -6.96
N ARG A 318 26.17 16.58 -7.71
CA ARG A 318 26.28 15.19 -7.24
C ARG A 318 26.94 15.05 -5.86
N LYS A 319 27.92 15.90 -5.54
CA LYS A 319 28.62 15.92 -4.24
C LYS A 319 27.75 16.35 -3.05
N ASP A 320 26.57 16.94 -3.31
CA ASP A 320 25.65 17.37 -2.25
C ASP A 320 24.79 16.20 -1.75
N LEU A 321 24.81 15.05 -2.45
CA LEU A 321 24.10 13.84 -2.08
C LEU A 321 25.08 12.76 -1.58
N PHE A 322 24.59 11.93 -0.68
CA PHE A 322 25.22 10.70 -0.23
C PHE A 322 24.40 9.51 -0.76
N VAL A 323 24.92 8.81 -1.77
CA VAL A 323 24.23 7.69 -2.42
C VAL A 323 24.89 6.37 -2.03
N THR A 324 24.10 5.49 -1.43
CA THR A 324 24.51 4.14 -1.04
C THR A 324 23.90 3.13 -2.00
N SER A 325 24.66 2.11 -2.42
CA SER A 325 24.08 0.88 -3.03
C SER A 325 24.71 -0.37 -2.41
N LYS A 326 24.24 -1.55 -2.82
CA LYS A 326 24.62 -2.83 -2.19
C LYS A 326 24.93 -3.90 -3.24
N LEU A 327 26.03 -4.63 -3.02
CA LEU A 327 26.41 -5.83 -3.75
C LEU A 327 25.47 -6.98 -3.34
N TRP A 328 24.76 -7.53 -4.32
CA TRP A 328 23.81 -8.62 -4.08
C TRP A 328 24.50 -9.98 -3.95
N CYS A 329 23.80 -10.90 -3.30
CA CYS A 329 24.30 -12.21 -2.90
C CYS A 329 24.76 -13.10 -4.07
N ASP A 330 24.33 -12.80 -5.31
CA ASP A 330 24.71 -13.51 -6.53
C ASP A 330 25.96 -12.95 -7.24
N LYS A 331 26.67 -12.03 -6.58
CA LYS A 331 27.85 -11.34 -7.11
C LYS A 331 29.01 -11.30 -6.11
N HIS A 332 29.10 -12.30 -5.24
CA HIS A 332 30.15 -12.38 -4.22
C HIS A 332 31.52 -12.87 -4.76
N ALA A 333 31.55 -13.51 -5.94
CA ALA A 333 32.79 -13.89 -6.59
C ALA A 333 33.64 -12.63 -6.91
N PRO A 334 34.95 -12.59 -6.62
CA PRO A 334 35.79 -11.40 -6.81
C PRO A 334 35.71 -10.78 -8.21
N GLU A 335 35.60 -11.61 -9.24
CA GLU A 335 35.46 -11.23 -10.64
C GLU A 335 34.12 -10.55 -10.97
N ASP A 336 33.07 -10.79 -10.17
CA ASP A 336 31.73 -10.25 -10.37
C ASP A 336 31.50 -8.92 -9.65
N VAL A 337 32.27 -8.63 -8.59
CA VAL A 337 32.08 -7.46 -7.72
C VAL A 337 32.14 -6.14 -8.51
N ARG A 338 33.15 -6.00 -9.36
CA ARG A 338 33.32 -4.78 -10.17
C ARG A 338 32.25 -4.64 -11.25
N PRO A 339 31.98 -5.66 -12.10
CA PRO A 339 30.87 -5.60 -13.04
C PRO A 339 29.52 -5.27 -12.39
N ALA A 340 29.24 -5.81 -11.19
CA ALA A 340 28.02 -5.51 -10.45
C ALA A 340 27.94 -4.03 -10.01
N CYS A 341 29.03 -3.50 -9.46
CA CYS A 341 29.11 -2.08 -9.06
C CYS A 341 28.96 -1.15 -10.27
N GLU A 342 29.68 -1.42 -11.37
CA GLU A 342 29.59 -0.63 -12.60
C GLU A 342 28.19 -0.68 -13.22
N GLN A 343 27.50 -1.82 -13.11
CA GLN A 343 26.10 -1.94 -13.54
C GLN A 343 25.16 -1.07 -12.68
N SER A 344 25.32 -1.06 -11.36
CA SER A 344 24.53 -0.17 -10.48
C SER A 344 24.81 1.31 -10.79
N LEU A 345 26.07 1.70 -10.96
CA LEU A 345 26.46 3.06 -11.37
C LEU A 345 25.81 3.46 -12.70
N LYS A 346 25.85 2.57 -13.69
CA LYS A 346 25.22 2.80 -15.00
C LYS A 346 23.71 3.01 -14.88
N ARG A 347 23.01 2.16 -14.10
CA ARG A 347 21.56 2.30 -13.90
C ARG A 347 21.21 3.60 -13.19
N LEU A 348 21.93 3.93 -12.12
CA LEU A 348 21.74 5.17 -11.37
C LEU A 348 22.18 6.43 -12.16
N GLY A 349 22.88 6.28 -13.29
CA GLY A 349 23.45 7.40 -14.03
C GLY A 349 24.53 8.15 -13.26
N LEU A 350 25.31 7.45 -12.44
CA LEU A 350 26.32 8.03 -11.54
C LEU A 350 27.74 7.63 -11.93
N GLU A 351 28.69 8.52 -11.66
CA GLU A 351 30.13 8.25 -11.81
C GLU A 351 30.73 7.53 -10.60
N TYR A 352 30.15 7.72 -9.40
CA TYR A 352 30.59 7.08 -8.16
C TYR A 352 29.44 6.91 -7.13
N LEU A 353 29.62 5.96 -6.23
CA LEU A 353 28.82 5.81 -5.00
C LEU A 353 29.58 6.36 -3.80
N ASP A 354 28.87 6.91 -2.83
CA ASP A 354 29.49 7.35 -1.56
C ASP A 354 29.78 6.14 -0.66
N LEU A 355 28.90 5.14 -0.69
CA LEU A 355 29.01 3.91 0.06
C LEU A 355 28.52 2.71 -0.76
N TYR A 356 29.31 1.64 -0.79
CA TYR A 356 28.91 0.36 -1.37
C TYR A 356 29.02 -0.75 -0.33
N LEU A 357 27.92 -1.45 -0.08
CA LEU A 357 27.83 -2.44 1.00
C LEU A 357 27.75 -3.87 0.46
N ILE A 358 28.38 -4.83 1.14
CA ILE A 358 27.94 -6.23 1.01
C ILE A 358 26.53 -6.32 1.61
N HIS A 359 25.52 -6.74 0.83
CA HIS A 359 24.13 -6.67 1.28
C HIS A 359 23.82 -7.68 2.38
N PHE A 360 24.30 -8.91 2.27
CA PHE A 360 24.13 -9.96 3.28
C PHE A 360 25.40 -10.82 3.36
N PRO A 361 25.71 -11.47 4.50
CA PRO A 361 26.81 -12.42 4.63
C PRO A 361 26.46 -13.78 4.01
N ALA A 362 25.87 -13.79 2.81
CA ALA A 362 25.43 -15.01 2.12
C ALA A 362 25.70 -14.88 0.62
N ALA A 363 26.31 -15.91 0.05
CA ALA A 363 26.50 -16.04 -1.40
C ALA A 363 25.59 -17.14 -1.95
N PHE A 364 24.98 -16.91 -3.10
CA PHE A 364 24.19 -17.91 -3.81
C PHE A 364 24.19 -17.69 -5.31
N HIS A 365 23.82 -18.69 -6.09
CA HIS A 365 23.39 -18.49 -7.47
C HIS A 365 21.94 -18.95 -7.64
N VAL A 366 21.26 -18.39 -8.65
CA VAL A 366 19.91 -18.82 -9.03
C VAL A 366 20.02 -20.15 -9.77
N LYS A 367 19.21 -21.14 -9.38
CA LYS A 367 19.22 -22.45 -10.03
C LYS A 367 18.92 -22.34 -11.54
N PRO A 368 19.51 -23.20 -12.38
CA PRO A 368 19.20 -23.25 -13.80
C PRO A 368 17.69 -23.35 -14.05
N SER A 369 17.18 -22.57 -15.01
CA SER A 369 15.77 -22.54 -15.40
C SER A 369 14.76 -22.04 -14.36
N MET A 370 15.22 -21.52 -13.22
CA MET A 370 14.37 -20.88 -12.21
C MET A 370 14.48 -19.35 -12.29
N ARG A 371 13.39 -18.66 -11.96
CA ARG A 371 13.40 -17.21 -11.73
C ARG A 371 13.71 -16.96 -10.25
N TYR A 372 14.61 -16.03 -9.96
CA TYR A 372 14.89 -15.64 -8.58
C TYR A 372 13.62 -15.16 -7.87
N ASN A 373 13.31 -15.74 -6.71
CA ASN A 373 12.24 -15.29 -5.84
C ASN A 373 12.80 -15.14 -4.40
N PRO A 374 12.87 -13.91 -3.85
CA PRO A 374 13.42 -13.68 -2.52
C PRO A 374 12.61 -14.32 -1.38
N TYR A 375 11.37 -14.76 -1.65
CA TYR A 375 10.50 -15.43 -0.68
C TYR A 375 10.52 -16.95 -0.80
N ASP A 376 11.24 -17.50 -1.79
CA ASP A 376 11.33 -18.93 -2.03
C ASP A 376 12.80 -19.36 -2.09
N ARG A 377 13.26 -19.97 -0.99
CA ARG A 377 14.63 -20.43 -0.82
C ARG A 377 14.99 -21.58 -1.77
N ASP A 378 14.00 -22.25 -2.38
CA ASP A 378 14.27 -23.34 -3.32
C ASP A 378 14.74 -22.83 -4.68
N THR A 379 14.62 -21.52 -4.95
CA THR A 379 15.06 -20.90 -6.21
C THR A 379 16.56 -20.68 -6.32
N VAL A 380 17.33 -20.85 -5.23
CA VAL A 380 18.77 -20.57 -5.16
C VAL A 380 19.57 -21.75 -4.61
N GLU A 381 20.86 -21.80 -4.93
CA GLU A 381 21.84 -22.68 -4.31
C GLU A 381 22.90 -21.82 -3.61
N TYR A 382 23.05 -22.03 -2.31
CA TYR A 382 24.04 -21.30 -1.51
C TYR A 382 25.44 -21.81 -1.78
N GLU A 383 26.39 -20.88 -1.79
CA GLU A 383 27.79 -21.15 -2.06
C GLU A 383 28.68 -20.73 -0.88
N GLU A 384 29.74 -21.50 -0.64
CA GLU A 384 30.84 -21.04 0.22
C GLU A 384 31.77 -20.11 -0.57
N GLN A 385 31.39 -18.84 -0.66
CA GLN A 385 32.29 -17.78 -1.12
C GLN A 385 32.99 -17.13 0.07
N SER A 386 34.30 -16.93 -0.05
CA SER A 386 35.07 -16.20 0.97
C SER A 386 34.72 -14.72 0.93
N LEU A 387 34.04 -14.25 1.98
CA LEU A 387 33.74 -12.83 2.17
C LEU A 387 35.01 -11.98 2.24
N GLU A 388 36.14 -12.55 2.65
CA GLU A 388 37.45 -11.88 2.63
C GLU A 388 37.88 -11.58 1.19
N LYS A 389 37.69 -12.52 0.26
CA LYS A 389 37.98 -12.32 -1.16
C LYS A 389 37.00 -11.31 -1.79
N THR A 390 35.71 -11.37 -1.45
CA THR A 390 34.72 -10.37 -1.85
C THR A 390 35.12 -8.98 -1.36
N TRP A 391 35.53 -8.86 -0.10
CA TRP A 391 35.99 -7.62 0.51
C TRP A 391 37.24 -7.07 -0.18
N LYS A 392 38.22 -7.92 -0.50
CA LYS A 392 39.40 -7.52 -1.29
C LYS A 392 39.02 -6.98 -2.67
N ALA A 393 38.03 -7.56 -3.34
CA ALA A 393 37.54 -7.01 -4.60
C ALA A 393 36.81 -5.66 -4.40
N MET A 394 36.11 -5.46 -3.28
CA MET A 394 35.50 -4.16 -2.94
C MET A 394 36.55 -3.08 -2.64
N GLU A 395 37.66 -3.42 -1.99
CA GLU A 395 38.80 -2.49 -1.80
C GLU A 395 39.34 -1.98 -3.15
N CYS A 396 39.36 -2.83 -4.18
CA CYS A 396 39.75 -2.42 -5.53
C CYS A 396 38.79 -1.39 -6.15
N LEU A 397 37.51 -1.39 -5.77
CA LEU A 397 36.55 -0.37 -6.23
C LEU A 397 36.87 1.01 -5.64
N VAL A 398 37.31 1.05 -4.38
CA VAL A 398 37.77 2.29 -3.72
C VAL A 398 39.02 2.82 -4.42
N ALA A 399 39.99 1.94 -4.67
CA ALA A 399 41.22 2.31 -5.37
C ALA A 399 40.96 2.81 -6.81
N ALA A 400 39.93 2.27 -7.47
CA ALA A 400 39.50 2.70 -8.80
C ALA A 400 38.64 3.98 -8.79
N GLY A 401 38.26 4.51 -7.62
CA GLY A 401 37.43 5.70 -7.49
C GLY A 401 35.94 5.49 -7.81
N LEU A 402 35.50 4.25 -8.03
CA LEU A 402 34.10 3.91 -8.31
C LEU A 402 33.20 4.06 -7.07
N VAL A 403 33.79 3.90 -5.88
CA VAL A 403 33.11 4.06 -4.59
C VAL A 403 34.01 4.84 -3.64
N LYS A 404 33.44 5.70 -2.79
CA LYS A 404 34.22 6.45 -1.79
C LYS A 404 34.50 5.62 -0.54
N SER A 405 33.52 4.84 -0.11
CA SER A 405 33.58 3.97 1.07
C SER A 405 32.97 2.61 0.77
N ILE A 406 33.42 1.60 1.51
CA ILE A 406 32.86 0.24 1.47
C ILE A 406 32.44 -0.19 2.87
N GLY A 407 31.48 -1.11 2.96
CA GLY A 407 30.98 -1.60 4.24
C GLY A 407 30.17 -2.88 4.11
N VAL A 408 29.49 -3.24 5.19
CA VAL A 408 28.62 -4.42 5.27
C VAL A 408 27.23 -4.03 5.78
N SER A 409 26.22 -4.78 5.39
CA SER A 409 24.83 -4.64 5.83
C SER A 409 24.30 -6.00 6.25
N ASN A 410 23.49 -6.07 7.32
CA ASN A 410 22.90 -7.32 7.83
C ASN A 410 23.94 -8.37 8.30
N PHE A 411 25.05 -7.92 8.88
CA PHE A 411 26.04 -8.77 9.55
C PHE A 411 25.81 -8.65 11.06
N ASN A 412 25.88 -9.77 11.79
CA ASN A 412 25.69 -9.84 13.25
C ASN A 412 27.04 -9.94 13.98
#